data_AF-A0A4S4T2R0-F1
#
_entry.id   AF-A0A4S4T2R0-F1
#
_cell.length_a   1.000
_cell.length_b   1.000
_cell.length_c   1.000
_cell.angle_alpha   90.00
_cell.angle_beta   90.00
_cell.angle_gamma   90.00
#
_symmetry.space_group_name_H-M   'P 1'
#
loop_
_entity.id
_entity.type
_entity.pdbx_description
1 polymer ?
#
loop_
_entity_poly.entity_id
_entity_poly.type
_entity_poly.pdbx_seq_one_letter_code
_entity_poly.pdbx_strand_id
1 'polypeptide(L)'
;MNKRLIAGVVAAAVGGYLLWQYLSPVEIVAVHDGNTILVRHFPYLKSRQIAWWEANKAVIQAKYGIPHEGKDGFYHVWIVDFGDGYRTEPDENLLFSTDEVFCFNDIPTEDRCIDRKPLFDVRWSRNYGLKYESY
;
A
#
# COMPACT_ATOMS: atom_id res chain seq x y z
N MET A 1 30.11 14.46 23.72
CA MET A 1 29.21 14.60 22.53
C MET A 1 28.20 15.70 22.81
N ASN A 2 28.12 16.74 21.97
CA ASN A 2 27.34 17.95 22.28
C ASN A 2 25.85 17.74 21.93
N LYS A 3 24.96 17.79 22.93
CA LYS A 3 23.51 17.55 22.75
C LYS A 3 22.88 18.46 21.68
N ARG A 4 23.40 19.69 21.51
CA ARG A 4 22.94 20.63 20.48
C ARG A 4 23.30 20.19 19.06
N LEU A 5 24.49 19.62 18.87
CA LEU A 5 24.91 19.06 17.58
C LEU A 5 24.06 17.84 17.21
N ILE A 6 23.81 16.96 18.18
CA ILE A 6 22.95 15.78 17.97
C ILE A 6 21.55 16.20 17.55
N ALA A 7 20.94 17.16 18.26
CA ALA A 7 19.60 17.66 17.93
C ALA A 7 19.52 18.25 16.52
N GLY A 8 20.54 19.01 16.10
CA GLY A 8 20.62 19.56 14.75
C GLY A 8 20.67 18.49 13.66
N VAL A 9 21.49 17.44 13.86
CA VAL A 9 21.60 16.31 12.91
C VAL A 9 20.29 15.55 12.80
N VAL A 10 19.63 15.27 13.93
CA VAL A 10 18.32 14.59 13.93
C VAL A 10 17.27 15.41 13.19
N ALA A 11 17.19 16.71 13.45
CA ALA A 11 16.23 17.58 12.77
C ALA A 11 16.47 17.63 11.25
N ALA A 12 17.73 17.72 10.81
CA ALA A 12 18.08 17.71 9.39
C ALA A 12 17.72 16.36 8.72
N ALA A 13 18.00 15.24 9.39
CA ALA A 13 17.67 13.91 8.88
C ALA A 13 16.15 13.72 8.75
N VAL A 14 15.37 14.09 9.77
CA VAL A 14 13.91 14.02 9.75
C VAL A 14 13.33 14.93 8.67
N GLY A 15 13.81 16.18 8.58
CA GLY A 15 13.37 17.13 7.55
C GLY A 15 13.66 16.64 6.14
N GLY A 16 14.87 16.10 5.90
CA GLY A 16 15.25 15.52 4.62
C GLY A 16 14.39 14.33 4.24
N TYR A 17 14.12 13.42 5.19
CA TYR A 17 13.23 12.28 4.96
C TYR A 17 11.81 12.70 4.59
N LEU A 18 11.23 13.65 5.32
CA LEU A 18 9.88 14.17 5.04
C LEU A 18 9.80 14.88 3.69
N LEU A 19 10.86 15.60 3.29
CA LEU A 19 10.94 16.25 1.99
C LEU A 19 11.04 15.23 0.86
N TRP A 20 11.89 14.21 1.01
CA TRP A 20 12.01 13.12 0.03
C TRP A 20 10.69 12.38 -0.16
N GLN A 21 9.99 12.07 0.93
CA GLN A 21 8.66 11.46 0.90
C GLN A 21 7.61 12.36 0.22
N TYR A 22 7.71 13.68 0.38
CA TYR A 22 6.80 14.62 -0.27
C TYR A 22 7.03 14.72 -1.78
N LEU A 23 8.28 14.61 -2.22
CA LEU A 23 8.68 14.76 -3.62
C LEU A 23 8.66 13.44 -4.40
N SER A 24 8.68 12.30 -3.72
CA SER A 24 8.66 10.99 -4.38
C SER A 24 7.24 10.66 -4.84
N PRO A 25 6.99 10.53 -6.16
CA PRO A 25 5.69 10.12 -6.65
C PRO A 25 5.42 8.67 -6.24
N VAL A 26 4.15 8.37 -5.94
CA VAL A 26 3.73 7.00 -5.71
C VAL A 26 3.86 6.21 -7.00
N GLU A 27 4.56 5.08 -6.91
CA GLU A 27 4.72 4.14 -7.99
C GLU A 27 3.74 2.99 -7.80
N ILE A 28 2.91 2.71 -8.81
CA ILE A 28 2.08 1.50 -8.84
C ILE A 28 2.92 0.40 -9.52
N VAL A 29 3.34 -0.59 -8.73
CA VAL A 29 4.20 -1.68 -9.20
C VAL A 29 3.37 -2.73 -9.92
N ALA A 30 2.29 -3.19 -9.28
CA ALA A 30 1.45 -4.25 -9.80
C ALA A 30 0.03 -4.14 -9.25
N VAL A 31 -0.89 -4.85 -9.90
CA VAL A 31 -2.28 -4.97 -9.49
C VAL A 31 -2.65 -6.44 -9.57
N HIS A 32 -3.17 -6.98 -8.47
CA HIS A 32 -3.52 -8.39 -8.32
C HIS A 32 -4.93 -8.59 -7.80
N ASP A 33 -5.47 -9.79 -8.04
CA ASP A 33 -6.72 -10.32 -7.49
C ASP A 33 -7.95 -9.39 -7.69
N GLY A 34 -7.88 -8.49 -8.68
CA GLY A 34 -8.95 -7.56 -9.05
C GLY A 34 -9.22 -6.44 -8.05
N ASN A 35 -8.47 -6.35 -6.96
CA ASN A 35 -8.69 -5.33 -5.93
C ASN A 35 -7.44 -4.89 -5.15
N THR A 36 -6.27 -5.51 -5.37
CA THR A 36 -5.06 -5.24 -4.61
C THR A 36 -4.05 -4.50 -5.46
N ILE A 37 -3.57 -3.35 -4.98
CA ILE A 37 -2.62 -2.48 -5.66
C ILE A 37 -1.32 -2.45 -4.86
N LEU A 38 -0.23 -2.88 -5.49
CA LEU A 38 1.10 -2.84 -4.90
C LEU A 38 1.78 -1.53 -5.25
N VAL A 39 2.27 -0.83 -4.24
CA VAL A 39 2.86 0.51 -4.42
C VAL A 39 4.21 0.65 -3.75
N ARG A 40 5.02 1.61 -4.25
CA ARG A 40 6.19 2.16 -3.55
C ARG A 40 5.98 3.64 -3.27
N HIS A 41 6.67 4.14 -2.25
CA HIS A 41 6.65 5.57 -1.86
C HIS A 41 5.24 6.09 -1.54
N PHE A 42 4.38 5.25 -0.97
CA PHE A 42 3.03 5.66 -0.63
C PHE A 42 3.03 6.69 0.51
N PRO A 43 2.15 7.71 0.51
CA PRO A 43 2.18 8.73 1.54
C PRO A 43 1.88 8.13 2.92
N TYR A 44 2.61 8.59 3.93
CA TYR A 44 2.39 8.13 5.31
C TYR A 44 1.12 8.72 5.96
N LEU A 45 0.81 9.99 5.69
CA LEU A 45 -0.32 10.67 6.33
C LEU A 45 -1.65 10.26 5.66
N LYS A 46 -2.62 9.78 6.45
CA LYS A 46 -3.97 9.41 5.97
C LYS A 46 -4.60 10.45 5.04
N SER A 47 -4.47 11.75 5.35
CA SER A 47 -4.99 12.82 4.48
C SER A 47 -4.37 12.85 3.09
N ARG A 48 -3.06 12.55 2.99
CA ARG A 48 -2.34 12.46 1.71
C ARG A 48 -2.65 11.17 0.96
N GLN A 49 -2.86 10.07 1.66
CA GLN A 49 -3.30 8.81 1.07
C GLN A 49 -4.68 8.96 0.40
N ILE A 50 -5.64 9.58 1.10
CA ILE A 50 -6.95 9.91 0.55
C ILE A 50 -6.81 10.85 -0.65
N ALA A 51 -6.01 11.92 -0.53
CA ALA A 51 -5.80 12.86 -1.64
C ALA A 51 -5.19 12.18 -2.87
N TRP A 52 -4.22 11.29 -2.68
CA TRP A 52 -3.64 10.50 -3.76
C TRP A 52 -4.68 9.59 -4.41
N TRP A 53 -5.46 8.86 -3.61
CA TRP A 53 -6.51 7.98 -4.14
C TRP A 53 -7.53 8.77 -4.96
N GLU A 54 -8.05 9.86 -4.41
CA GLU A 54 -9.04 10.71 -5.07
C GLU A 54 -8.53 11.29 -6.39
N ALA A 55 -7.25 11.67 -6.46
CA ALA A 55 -6.63 12.19 -7.67
C ALA A 55 -6.38 11.12 -8.74
N ASN A 56 -6.15 9.86 -8.35
CA ASN A 56 -5.71 8.79 -9.25
C ASN A 56 -6.78 7.75 -9.58
N LYS A 57 -7.86 7.64 -8.79
CA LYS A 57 -8.88 6.57 -8.93
C LYS A 57 -9.48 6.45 -10.32
N ALA A 58 -9.68 7.56 -11.03
CA ALA A 58 -10.20 7.54 -12.39
C ALA A 58 -9.21 6.92 -13.39
N VAL A 59 -7.92 7.23 -13.24
CA VAL A 59 -6.85 6.68 -14.07
C VAL A 59 -6.62 5.20 -13.74
N ILE A 60 -6.66 4.86 -12.46
CA ILE A 60 -6.56 3.46 -11.98
C ILE A 60 -7.72 2.63 -12.52
N GLN A 61 -8.96 3.15 -12.46
CA GLN A 61 -10.13 2.49 -13.04
C GLN A 61 -9.96 2.27 -14.54
N ALA A 62 -9.53 3.29 -15.28
CA ALA A 62 -9.38 3.19 -16.73
C ALA A 62 -8.28 2.20 -17.15
N LYS A 63 -7.18 2.11 -16.38
CA LYS A 63 -6.02 1.28 -16.72
C LYS A 63 -6.14 -0.16 -16.22
N TYR A 64 -6.68 -0.35 -15.02
CA TYR A 64 -6.67 -1.65 -14.32
C TYR A 64 -8.08 -2.18 -14.02
N GLY A 65 -9.13 -1.38 -14.22
CA GLY A 65 -10.52 -1.79 -13.93
C GLY A 65 -10.88 -1.79 -12.45
N ILE A 66 -10.12 -1.09 -11.60
CA ILE A 66 -10.30 -1.04 -10.13
C ILE A 66 -10.72 0.37 -9.67
N PRO A 67 -11.71 0.49 -8.76
CA PRO A 67 -12.48 -0.58 -8.12
C PRO A 67 -13.37 -1.40 -9.07
N HIS A 68 -13.37 -2.72 -8.84
CA HIS A 68 -14.37 -3.60 -9.42
C HIS A 68 -15.63 -3.57 -8.55
N GLU A 69 -16.74 -3.06 -9.09
CA GLU A 69 -18.02 -3.01 -8.38
C GLU A 69 -18.75 -4.36 -8.50
N GLY A 70 -19.06 -4.96 -7.35
CA GLY A 70 -19.92 -6.12 -7.26
C GLY A 70 -21.36 -5.82 -7.68
N LYS A 71 -22.21 -6.85 -7.81
CA LYS A 71 -23.62 -6.71 -8.21
C LYS A 71 -24.46 -5.83 -7.27
N ASP A 72 -24.07 -5.77 -6.01
CA ASP A 72 -24.63 -4.93 -4.96
C ASP A 72 -24.03 -3.50 -4.95
N GLY A 73 -23.10 -3.23 -5.86
CA GLY A 73 -22.28 -2.02 -5.94
C GLY A 73 -21.12 -2.01 -4.94
N PHE A 74 -20.96 -3.04 -4.11
CA PHE A 74 -19.85 -3.10 -3.15
C PHE A 74 -18.53 -3.12 -3.89
N TYR A 75 -17.57 -2.33 -3.41
CA TYR A 75 -16.19 -2.49 -3.80
C TYR A 75 -15.26 -2.32 -2.61
N HIS A 76 -14.10 -2.95 -2.74
CA HIS A 76 -12.99 -2.86 -1.80
C HIS A 76 -11.72 -2.78 -2.62
N VAL A 77 -10.83 -1.85 -2.27
CA VAL A 77 -9.50 -1.72 -2.86
C VAL A 77 -8.47 -1.74 -1.74
N TRP A 78 -7.51 -2.63 -1.84
CA TRP A 78 -6.35 -2.70 -0.95
C TRP A 78 -5.17 -2.02 -1.60
N ILE A 79 -4.49 -1.15 -0.86
CA ILE A 79 -3.18 -0.61 -1.22
C ILE A 79 -2.16 -1.16 -0.24
N VAL A 80 -1.18 -1.87 -0.78
CA VAL A 80 -0.18 -2.64 -0.01
C VAL A 80 1.20 -2.18 -0.41
N ASP A 81 2.11 -2.08 0.57
CA ASP A 81 3.51 -1.78 0.31
C ASP A 81 4.15 -2.96 -0.43
N PHE A 82 4.79 -2.68 -1.57
CA PHE A 82 5.54 -3.69 -2.30
C PHE A 82 6.82 -4.11 -1.56
N GLY A 83 7.37 -3.23 -0.71
CA GLY A 83 8.52 -3.54 0.13
C GLY A 83 9.75 -4.00 -0.66
N ASP A 84 10.30 -5.14 -0.25
CA ASP A 84 11.50 -5.75 -0.83
C ASP A 84 11.24 -6.50 -2.15
N GLY A 85 9.96 -6.60 -2.54
CA GLY A 85 9.51 -7.27 -3.76
C GLY A 85 9.01 -8.69 -3.51
N TYR A 86 8.78 -9.41 -4.62
CA TYR A 86 8.31 -10.78 -4.55
C TYR A 86 9.35 -11.72 -3.94
N ARG A 87 8.86 -12.69 -3.19
CA ARG A 87 9.62 -13.75 -2.54
C ARG A 87 8.81 -15.04 -2.57
N THR A 88 9.51 -16.16 -2.36
CA THR A 88 8.86 -17.45 -2.17
C THR A 88 7.98 -17.45 -0.93
N GLU A 89 6.92 -18.26 -0.99
CA GLU A 89 6.11 -18.57 0.18
C GLU A 89 7.03 -19.13 1.29
N PRO A 90 7.03 -18.51 2.48
CA PRO A 90 7.81 -19.01 3.60
C PRO A 90 7.27 -20.38 4.05
N ASP A 91 8.17 -21.26 4.50
CA ASP A 91 7.79 -22.55 5.09
C ASP A 91 6.84 -22.28 6.27
N GLU A 92 5.63 -22.85 6.21
CA GLU A 92 4.58 -22.68 7.22
C GLU A 92 5.08 -23.03 8.63
N ASN A 93 6.09 -23.91 8.75
CA ASN A 93 6.70 -24.28 10.04
C ASN A 93 7.65 -23.22 10.61
N LEU A 94 8.09 -22.26 9.79
CA LEU A 94 8.97 -21.15 10.18
C LEU A 94 8.20 -19.86 10.45
N LEU A 95 6.93 -19.80 10.06
CA LEU A 95 6.05 -18.69 10.35
C LEU A 95 5.39 -18.87 11.72
N PHE A 96 5.34 -17.79 12.50
CA PHE A 96 4.47 -17.77 13.67
C PHE A 96 2.99 -17.78 13.22
N SER A 97 2.70 -17.23 12.04
CA SER A 97 1.41 -17.28 11.37
C SER A 97 1.52 -16.97 9.87
N THR A 98 0.66 -17.55 9.04
CA THR A 98 0.60 -17.34 7.58
C THR A 98 0.09 -15.95 7.19
N ASP A 99 -0.35 -15.15 8.15
CA ASP A 99 -0.74 -13.76 7.94
C ASP A 99 0.44 -12.80 7.76
N GLU A 100 1.69 -13.25 7.91
CA GLU A 100 2.88 -12.41 7.72
C GLU A 100 3.17 -12.09 6.24
N VAL A 101 2.60 -12.86 5.30
CA VAL A 101 2.79 -12.67 3.86
C VAL A 101 1.46 -12.56 3.11
N PHE A 102 1.50 -11.88 1.96
CA PHE A 102 0.41 -11.82 1.01
C PHE A 102 0.85 -12.50 -0.28
N CYS A 103 0.18 -13.59 -0.67
CA CYS A 103 0.53 -14.38 -1.86
C CYS A 103 -0.55 -14.26 -2.93
N PHE A 104 -0.12 -14.08 -4.18
CA PHE A 104 -1.02 -13.84 -5.30
C PHE A 104 -1.14 -15.10 -6.17
N ASN A 105 -2.37 -15.55 -6.41
CA ASN A 105 -2.63 -16.80 -7.14
C ASN A 105 -2.53 -16.64 -8.66
N ASP A 106 -2.56 -15.41 -9.17
CA ASP A 106 -2.38 -15.08 -10.59
C ASP A 106 -0.92 -15.18 -11.04
N ILE A 107 0.04 -15.24 -10.11
CA ILE A 107 1.46 -15.48 -10.38
C ILE A 107 1.74 -17.00 -10.30
N PRO A 108 2.14 -17.65 -11.42
CA PRO A 108 2.31 -19.10 -11.45
C PRO A 108 3.65 -19.59 -10.85
N THR A 109 4.58 -18.68 -10.55
CA THR A 109 5.91 -18.99 -10.02
C THR A 109 5.91 -19.11 -8.50
N GLU A 110 6.97 -19.68 -7.93
CA GLU A 110 7.14 -19.77 -6.47
C GLU A 110 7.31 -18.37 -5.83
N ASP A 111 7.95 -17.43 -6.54
CA ASP A 111 8.09 -16.03 -6.14
C ASP A 111 6.78 -15.25 -6.36
N ARG A 112 5.76 -15.57 -5.56
CA ARG A 112 4.41 -15.00 -5.68
C ARG A 112 3.93 -14.26 -4.43
N CYS A 113 4.76 -14.19 -3.40
CA CYS A 113 4.40 -13.62 -2.11
C CYS A 113 5.15 -12.32 -1.85
N ILE A 114 4.59 -11.46 -1.01
CA ILE A 114 5.24 -10.26 -0.46
C ILE A 114 5.02 -10.23 1.05
N ASP A 115 5.81 -9.44 1.78
CA ASP A 115 5.53 -9.16 3.18
C ASP A 115 4.18 -8.45 3.32
N ARG A 116 3.32 -8.89 4.25
CA ARG A 116 2.01 -8.29 4.43
C ARG A 116 2.11 -6.94 5.15
N LYS A 117 2.17 -5.87 4.37
CA LYS A 117 2.21 -4.48 4.87
C LYS A 117 1.07 -3.66 4.25
N PRO A 118 -0.19 -3.83 4.71
CA PRO A 118 -1.29 -3.01 4.23
C PRO A 118 -1.04 -1.56 4.62
N LEU A 119 -1.30 -0.63 3.69
CA LEU A 119 -1.07 0.79 3.91
C LEU A 119 -2.38 1.54 4.01
N PHE A 120 -3.33 1.20 3.14
CA PHE A 120 -4.58 1.91 2.99
C PHE A 120 -5.61 1.03 2.31
N ASP A 121 -6.88 1.20 2.67
CA ASP A 121 -7.97 0.61 1.93
C ASP A 121 -9.11 1.60 1.71
N VAL A 122 -9.85 1.35 0.62
CA VAL A 122 -11.05 2.09 0.24
C VAL A 122 -12.18 1.11 0.07
N ARG A 123 -13.27 1.33 0.80
CA ARG A 123 -14.47 0.49 0.75
C ARG A 123 -15.69 1.34 0.50
N TRP A 124 -16.57 0.86 -0.38
CA TRP A 124 -17.91 1.40 -0.50
C TRP A 124 -18.93 0.30 -0.32
N SER A 125 -19.99 0.60 0.42
CA SER A 125 -21.20 -0.22 0.46
C SER A 125 -22.44 0.66 0.57
N ARG A 126 -23.59 0.16 0.11
CA ARG A 126 -24.86 0.88 0.23
C ARG A 126 -25.23 1.23 1.66
N ASN A 127 -24.87 0.38 2.62
CA ASN A 127 -25.26 0.54 4.03
C ASN A 127 -24.34 1.49 4.79
N TYR A 128 -23.05 1.55 4.43
CA TYR A 128 -22.04 2.28 5.20
C TYR A 128 -21.40 3.45 4.45
N GLY A 129 -21.72 3.62 3.17
CA GLY A 129 -21.11 4.62 2.30
C GLY A 129 -19.64 4.34 2.01
N LEU A 130 -18.95 5.38 1.56
CA LEU A 130 -17.52 5.38 1.28
C LEU A 130 -16.71 5.49 2.59
N LYS A 131 -15.74 4.61 2.77
CA LYS A 131 -14.83 4.56 3.91
C LYS A 131 -13.39 4.48 3.45
N TYR A 132 -12.54 5.17 4.20
CA TYR A 132 -11.09 5.15 4.04
C TYR A 132 -10.45 4.73 5.36
N GLU A 133 -9.61 3.71 5.31
CA GLU A 133 -8.84 3.21 6.44
C GLU A 133 -7.35 3.20 6.10
N SER A 134 -6.54 3.59 7.06
CA SER A 134 -5.08 3.75 6.97
C SER A 134 -4.49 2.98 8.13
N TYR A 135 -3.39 2.28 7.86
CA TYR A 135 -2.69 1.44 8.83
C TYR A 135 -1.38 2.09 9.28
#